data_AF-A0A2K0Y9J1-F1
#
_entry.id   AF-A0A2K0Y9J1-F1
#
_cell.length_a   1.000
_cell.length_b   1.000
_cell.length_c   1.000
_cell.angle_alpha   90.00
_cell.angle_beta   90.00
_cell.angle_gamma   90.00
#
_symmetry.space_group_name_H-M   'P 1'
#
loop_
_entity.id
_entity.type
_entity.pdbx_description
1 polymer ?
#
loop_
_entity_poly.entity_id
_entity_poly.type
_entity_poly.pdbx_seq_one_letter_code
_entity_poly.pdbx_strand_id
1 'polypeptide(L)' 'MMRGYDDRMGRPPLNVKSTNVRLPEGLGERIDKLVGRQRRAAFIREVLEREVERRENEQGKTV' A
#
# COMPACT_ATOMS: atom_id res chain seq x y z
N MET A 1 -9.58 -15.24 -27.51
CA MET A 1 -9.53 -13.77 -27.65
C MET A 1 -10.33 -13.17 -26.51
N MET A 2 -9.69 -12.36 -25.66
CA MET A 2 -10.23 -11.80 -24.41
C MET A 2 -11.42 -10.88 -24.68
N ARG A 3 -12.56 -11.14 -24.02
CA ARG A 3 -13.73 -10.25 -23.98
C ARG A 3 -13.48 -9.12 -22.99
N GLY A 4 -13.82 -7.90 -23.41
CA GLY A 4 -13.65 -6.66 -22.64
C GLY A 4 -14.31 -6.72 -21.26
N TYR A 5 -13.61 -6.18 -20.29
CA TYR A 5 -14.13 -5.91 -18.95
C TYR A 5 -15.11 -4.73 -19.03
N ASP A 6 -16.30 -4.94 -18.46
CA ASP A 6 -17.46 -4.05 -18.51
C ASP A 6 -17.24 -2.82 -17.59
N ASP A 7 -17.14 -1.64 -18.19
CA ASP A 7 -16.94 -0.32 -17.55
C ASP A 7 -18.17 0.20 -16.74
N ARG A 8 -19.17 -0.64 -16.41
CA ARG A 8 -20.45 -0.16 -15.83
C ARG A 8 -20.66 -0.39 -14.33
N MET A 9 -19.69 -0.97 -13.60
CA MET A 9 -19.81 -1.21 -12.16
C MET A 9 -18.61 -0.70 -11.36
N GLY A 10 -18.56 0.61 -11.14
CA GLY A 10 -18.39 1.15 -9.79
C GLY A 10 -17.10 0.94 -8.99
N ARG A 11 -15.96 0.57 -9.60
CA ARG A 11 -14.66 0.83 -8.96
C ARG A 11 -13.56 1.05 -9.99
N PRO A 12 -12.96 2.24 -10.10
CA PRO A 12 -11.79 2.43 -10.94
C PRO A 12 -10.71 1.41 -10.54
N PRO A 13 -10.04 0.76 -11.51
CA PRO A 13 -8.98 -0.18 -11.22
C PRO A 13 -7.89 0.56 -10.45
N LEU A 14 -7.68 0.20 -9.18
CA LEU A 14 -6.48 0.64 -8.51
C LEU A 14 -5.31 -0.06 -9.22
N ASN A 15 -4.43 0.71 -9.85
CA ASN A 15 -3.17 0.26 -10.46
C ASN A 15 -2.17 -0.24 -9.39
N VAL A 16 -2.64 -1.03 -8.43
CA VAL A 16 -1.90 -1.52 -7.29
C VAL A 16 -1.93 -3.04 -7.33
N LYS A 17 -0.77 -3.67 -7.19
CA LYS A 17 -0.67 -5.12 -7.08
C LYS A 17 -0.93 -5.52 -5.62
N SER A 18 -1.76 -6.55 -5.42
CA SER A 18 -1.97 -7.13 -4.09
C SER A 18 -0.71 -7.91 -3.68
N THR A 19 -0.03 -7.45 -2.64
CA THR A 19 1.12 -8.12 -2.05
C THR A 19 0.76 -8.63 -0.66
N ASN A 20 0.96 -9.91 -0.41
CA ASN A 20 0.85 -10.47 0.93
C ASN A 20 2.16 -10.26 1.69
N VAL A 21 2.11 -9.49 2.78
CA VAL A 21 3.27 -9.19 3.63
C VAL A 21 3.02 -9.76 5.01
N ARG A 22 4.04 -10.41 5.59
CA ARG A 22 3.98 -10.93 6.96
C ARG A 22 4.36 -9.81 7.91
N LEU A 23 3.43 -9.45 8.79
CA LEU A 23 3.67 -8.49 9.86
C LEU A 23 3.96 -9.25 11.17
N PRO A 24 4.81 -8.71 12.05
CA PRO A 24 4.99 -9.25 13.39
C PRO A 24 3.68 -9.24 14.19
N GLU A 25 3.59 -10.15 15.16
CA GLU A 25 2.40 -10.35 15.99
C GLU A 25 1.97 -9.05 16.67
N GLY A 26 0.66 -8.76 16.65
CA GLY A 26 0.07 -7.55 17.22
C GLY A 26 0.32 -6.25 16.44
N LEU A 27 1.20 -6.20 15.43
CA LEU A 27 1.42 -4.97 14.67
C LEU A 27 0.20 -4.56 13.85
N GLY A 28 -0.48 -5.53 13.23
CA GLY A 28 -1.72 -5.27 12.50
C GLY A 28 -2.81 -4.65 13.39
N GLU A 29 -2.94 -5.14 14.63
CA GLU A 29 -3.88 -4.59 15.61
C GLU A 29 -3.48 -3.18 16.07
N ARG A 30 -2.18 -2.94 16.27
CA ARG A 30 -1.67 -1.60 16.60
C ARG A 30 -1.99 -0.60 15.50
N ILE A 31 -1.80 -0.98 14.24
CA ILE A 31 -2.16 -0.13 13.09
C ILE A 31 -3.66 0.12 13.09
N ASP A 32 -4.50 -0.91 13.23
CA ASP A 32 -5.95 -0.76 13.24
C ASP A 32 -6.46 0.16 14.36
N LYS A 33 -5.83 0.11 15.55
CA LYS A 33 -6.15 1.01 16.66
C LYS A 33 -5.77 2.46 16.36
N LEU A 34 -4.69 2.69 15.62
CA LEU A 34 -4.21 4.04 15.28
C LEU A 34 -4.97 4.67 14.11
N VAL A 35 -5.18 3.93 13.02
CA VAL A 35 -5.78 4.48 11.79
C VAL A 35 -7.24 4.11 11.60
N GLY A 36 -7.77 3.16 12.36
CA GLY A 36 -9.14 2.67 12.23
C GLY A 36 -9.28 1.47 11.31
N ARG A 37 -10.35 0.69 11.54
CA ARG A 37 -10.73 -0.46 10.72
C ARG A 37 -10.92 0.01 9.27
N GLN A 38 -10.28 -0.64 8.31
CA GLN A 38 -10.24 -0.34 6.86
C GLN A 38 -9.14 0.62 6.35
N ARG A 39 -8.39 1.30 7.22
CA ARG A 39 -7.26 2.17 6.77
C ARG A 39 -5.88 1.54 6.87
N ARG A 40 -5.77 0.29 7.36
CA ARG A 40 -4.51 -0.44 7.48
C ARG A 40 -3.71 -0.50 6.17
N ALA A 41 -4.36 -0.86 5.07
CA ALA A 41 -3.70 -0.98 3.77
C ALA A 41 -3.21 0.38 3.24
N ALA A 42 -3.99 1.44 3.43
CA ALA A 42 -3.61 2.80 3.04
C ALA A 42 -2.40 3.28 3.86
N PHE A 43 -2.46 3.08 5.19
CA PHE A 43 -1.36 3.41 6.08
C PHE A 43 -0.06 2.69 5.72
N ILE A 44 -0.13 1.38 5.45
CA ILE A 44 1.07 0.62 5.04
C ILE A 44 1.66 1.17 3.74
N ARG A 45 0.82 1.52 2.75
CA ARG A 45 1.29 2.10 1.49
C ARG A 45 1.99 3.45 1.70
N GLU A 46 1.34 4.37 2.41
CA GLU A 46 1.90 5.70 2.67
C GLU A 46 3.23 5.64 3.43
N VAL A 47 3.33 4.77 4.43
CA VAL A 47 4.57 4.59 5.20
C VAL A 47 5.67 3.99 4.32
N LEU A 48 5.35 3.01 3.49
CA LEU A 48 6.31 2.41 2.57
C LEU A 48 6.79 3.41 1.52
N GLU A 49 5.90 4.18 0.90
CA GLU A 49 6.25 5.19 -0.11
C GLU A 49 7.21 6.24 0.48
N ARG A 50 6.90 6.78 1.67
CA ARG A 50 7.78 7.75 2.35
C ARG A 50 9.14 7.18 2.73
N GLU A 51 9.18 5.94 3.21
CA GLU A 51 10.44 5.28 3.60
C GLU A 51 11.30 4.96 2.37
N VAL A 52 10.70 4.55 1.26
CA VAL A 52 11.40 4.35 -0.02
C VAL A 52 11.95 5.67 -0.52
N GLU A 53 11.14 6.71 -0.63
CA GLU A 53 11.56 8.05 -1.06
C GLU A 53 12.70 8.59 -0.19
N ARG A 54 12.61 8.41 1.14
CA ARG A 54 13.67 8.80 2.06
C ARG A 54 14.97 8.07 1.76
N ARG A 55 14.93 6.76 1.53
CA ARG A 55 16.12 5.96 1.23
C ARG A 55 16.70 6.29 -0.14
N GLU A 56 15.86 6.53 -1.13
CA GLU A 56 16.30 6.97 -2.46
C GLU A 56 17.00 8.33 -2.37
N ASN A 57 16.48 9.25 -1.56
CA ASN A 57 17.13 10.54 -1.30
C ASN A 57 18.44 10.42 -0.51
N GLU A 58 18.53 9.49 0.44
CA GLU A 58 19.77 9.21 1.19
C GLU A 58 20.83 8.54 0.29
N GLN A 59 20.43 7.59 -0.58
CA GLN A 59 21.33 6.93 -1.52
C GLN A 59 21.76 7.85 -2.67
N GLY A 60 20.84 8.69 -3.18
CA GLY A 60 21.12 9.69 -4.21
C GLY A 60 21.96 10.88 -3.74
N LYS A 61 22.09 11.09 -2.43
CA LYS A 61 23.02 12.08 -1.83
C LYS A 61 24.45 11.58 -1.66
N THR A 62 24.72 10.30 -1.96
CA THR A 62 26.04 9.68 -1.76
C THR A 62 26.82 9.51 -3.08
N VAL A 63 26.42 10.19 -4.16
CA VAL A 63 27.16 10.21 -5.44
C VAL A 63 27.49 11.64 -5.85
#